data_AF-A0A3Q7I7R7-F1
#
_entry.id   AF-A0A3Q7I7R7-F1
#
_cell.length_a   1.000
_cell.length_b   1.000
_cell.length_c   1.000
_cell.angle_alpha   90.00
_cell.angle_beta   90.00
_cell.angle_gamma   90.00
#
_symmetry.space_group_name_H-M   'P 1'
#
loop_
_entity.id
_entity.type
_entity.pdbx_description
1 polymer ?
#
loop_
_entity_poly.entity_id
_entity_poly.type
_entity_poly.pdbx_seq_one_letter_code
_entity_poly.pdbx_strand_id
1 'polypeptide(L)'
;MGVIGHVYEEEEYHTKDPRDEVIEAWYMDDSDDNQRFPHHCEPKNFESLDKLTVLSWRLDADKYENHEELNKIRETRGYLYMDSIEVFPKNYGIIYEDMIKKFFEEHLHIDEEVRYCLEGSGTDPREDVIQAWYMDDNDEDQRLPHHREPKEFVSLDKLAELGVLSWRLDADNYETDEELKKIREDRGYSYIDFCEVCPEKLPNYEEKIKNFFEEHLHTDEEIRYAVAGSGYFDVRDVNESWIRVWVKKGGMIVLPAGIYHRFTLDSSNYIKAMRLFVGDPIWTPYNRPHDHLPARQEYVETFVNADGAGRAVNAAA
;
A
#
# COMPACT_ATOMS: atom_id res chain seq x y z
N MET A 1 20.44 -6.23 -27.83
CA MET A 1 19.60 -5.01 -27.77
C MET A 1 18.51 -5.24 -26.73
N GLY A 2 18.17 -4.29 -25.87
CA GLY A 2 17.09 -4.47 -24.89
C GLY A 2 15.72 -4.10 -25.47
N VAL A 3 14.66 -4.69 -24.94
CA VAL A 3 13.28 -4.24 -25.15
C VAL A 3 12.71 -3.93 -23.78
N ILE A 4 12.10 -2.76 -23.63
CA ILE A 4 11.34 -2.36 -22.44
C ILE A 4 9.95 -2.00 -22.94
N GLY A 5 8.93 -2.73 -22.48
CA GLY A 5 7.52 -2.41 -22.66
C GLY A 5 6.92 -2.17 -21.28
N HIS A 6 6.13 -1.10 -21.15
CA HIS A 6 5.33 -0.81 -19.97
C HIS A 6 3.89 -0.57 -20.43
N VAL A 7 2.94 -0.99 -19.60
CA VAL A 7 1.53 -1.22 -19.96
C VAL A 7 0.63 -0.25 -19.20
N TYR A 8 -0.44 0.28 -19.81
CA TYR A 8 -1.46 1.13 -19.16
C TYR A 8 -2.84 1.06 -19.83
N GLU A 9 -3.90 1.34 -19.07
CA GLU A 9 -5.27 1.60 -19.55
C GLU A 9 -5.37 3.01 -20.18
N GLU A 10 -6.05 3.13 -21.33
CA GLU A 10 -6.17 4.37 -22.11
C GLU A 10 -7.05 5.44 -21.41
N GLU A 11 -6.63 6.70 -21.48
CA GLU A 11 -7.39 7.83 -22.04
C GLU A 11 -6.55 9.13 -22.02
N GLU A 12 -5.91 9.50 -23.14
CA GLU A 12 -5.84 10.88 -23.68
C GLU A 12 -4.98 10.97 -24.96
N TYR A 13 -5.40 11.82 -25.90
CA TYR A 13 -4.77 12.07 -27.20
C TYR A 13 -3.59 13.04 -27.08
N HIS A 14 -2.37 12.64 -27.46
CA HIS A 14 -1.25 13.59 -27.57
C HIS A 14 -0.34 13.41 -28.80
N THR A 15 0.20 14.55 -29.26
CA THR A 15 1.07 14.75 -30.42
C THR A 15 2.55 14.46 -30.12
N LYS A 16 2.84 13.70 -29.05
CA LYS A 16 4.17 13.24 -28.65
C LYS A 16 4.30 11.74 -28.95
N ASP A 17 5.53 11.23 -28.89
CA ASP A 17 5.73 9.79 -28.97
C ASP A 17 4.98 9.09 -27.83
N PRO A 18 4.01 8.20 -28.10
CA PRO A 18 3.21 7.56 -27.07
C PRO A 18 4.03 6.65 -26.12
N ARG A 19 5.32 6.43 -26.40
CA ARG A 19 6.28 5.74 -25.53
C ARG A 19 6.85 6.67 -24.45
N ASP A 20 6.99 7.97 -24.73
CA ASP A 20 7.57 8.95 -23.80
C ASP A 20 6.62 9.29 -22.63
N GLU A 21 5.35 8.89 -22.71
CA GLU A 21 4.35 8.99 -21.63
C GLU A 21 4.47 7.84 -20.62
N VAL A 22 5.17 6.77 -20.99
CA VAL A 22 5.15 5.46 -20.32
C VAL A 22 6.55 5.04 -19.89
N ILE A 23 7.57 5.43 -20.65
CA ILE A 23 8.97 5.11 -20.39
C ILE A 23 9.77 6.42 -20.46
N GLU A 24 10.31 6.84 -19.32
CA GLU A 24 11.28 7.92 -19.28
C GLU A 24 12.70 7.34 -19.22
N ALA A 25 13.64 7.94 -19.97
CA ALA A 25 15.06 7.66 -19.84
C ALA A 25 15.80 8.95 -19.47
N TRP A 26 16.75 8.84 -18.54
CA TRP A 26 17.57 9.96 -18.10
C TRP A 26 18.99 9.51 -17.72
N TYR A 27 19.93 10.46 -17.67
CA TYR A 27 21.28 10.20 -17.21
C TYR A 27 21.33 10.19 -15.67
N MET A 28 21.86 9.12 -15.11
CA MET A 28 22.09 9.01 -13.66
C MET A 28 23.23 9.95 -13.24
N ASP A 29 23.17 10.41 -11.99
CA ASP A 29 24.32 11.06 -11.39
C ASP A 29 25.39 10.01 -10.99
N ASP A 30 26.60 10.48 -10.65
CA ASP A 30 27.71 9.64 -10.20
C ASP A 30 27.67 9.38 -8.68
N SER A 31 26.51 9.54 -8.02
CA SER A 31 26.41 9.34 -6.58
C SER A 31 26.40 7.86 -6.22
N ASP A 32 27.05 7.51 -5.10
CA ASP A 32 26.96 6.19 -4.48
C ASP A 32 25.71 6.09 -3.55
N ASP A 33 24.72 6.96 -3.76
CA ASP A 33 23.52 7.00 -2.92
C ASP A 33 22.63 5.76 -3.17
N ASN A 34 21.67 5.55 -2.28
CA ASN A 34 20.80 4.38 -2.30
C ASN A 34 20.10 4.22 -3.66
N GLN A 35 20.46 3.17 -4.41
CA GLN A 35 19.95 2.84 -5.76
C GLN A 35 18.43 2.59 -5.84
N ARG A 36 17.75 2.60 -4.68
CA ARG A 36 16.28 2.49 -4.55
C ARG A 36 15.52 3.79 -4.82
N PHE A 37 16.21 4.93 -4.94
CA PHE A 37 15.62 6.21 -5.32
C PHE A 37 15.96 6.54 -6.78
N PRO A 38 15.16 7.38 -7.48
CA PRO A 38 15.49 7.80 -8.83
C PRO A 38 16.80 8.60 -8.84
N HIS A 39 17.88 7.97 -9.30
CA HIS A 39 19.19 8.62 -9.48
C HIS A 39 19.17 9.45 -10.76
N HIS A 40 19.39 10.76 -10.67
CA HIS A 40 19.44 11.61 -11.85
C HIS A 40 20.28 12.85 -11.62
N CYS A 41 20.94 13.33 -12.67
CA CYS A 41 21.56 14.65 -12.63
C CYS A 41 20.53 15.72 -12.20
N GLU A 42 20.99 16.78 -11.52
CA GLU A 42 20.17 17.96 -11.22
C GLU A 42 20.65 19.15 -12.05
N PRO A 43 19.85 19.65 -13.02
CA PRO A 43 18.48 19.23 -13.36
C PRO A 43 18.42 17.90 -14.14
N LYS A 44 17.29 17.19 -14.04
CA LYS A 44 17.04 15.90 -14.70
C LYS A 44 17.31 15.99 -16.21
N ASN A 45 18.29 15.22 -16.68
CA ASN A 45 18.74 15.23 -18.06
C ASN A 45 18.10 14.05 -18.82
N PHE A 46 17.01 14.33 -19.52
CA PHE A 46 16.25 13.31 -20.27
C PHE A 46 16.94 12.95 -21.59
N GLU A 47 16.81 11.69 -21.99
CA GLU A 47 17.24 11.20 -23.31
C GLU A 47 16.08 10.57 -24.07
N SER A 48 16.09 10.74 -25.39
CA SER A 48 15.07 10.13 -26.25
C SER A 48 15.33 8.63 -26.40
N LEU A 49 14.27 7.83 -26.27
CA LEU A 49 14.32 6.38 -26.47
C LEU A 49 14.86 5.98 -27.85
N ASP A 50 14.67 6.82 -28.89
CA ASP A 50 15.17 6.55 -30.25
C ASP A 50 16.69 6.64 -30.39
N LYS A 51 17.35 7.34 -29.47
CA LYS A 51 18.82 7.42 -29.42
C LYS A 51 19.43 6.29 -28.62
N LEU A 52 18.65 5.69 -27.73
CA LEU A 52 19.01 4.46 -27.06
C LEU A 52 18.78 3.35 -28.09
N THR A 53 19.72 2.44 -28.29
CA THR A 53 19.53 1.29 -29.22
C THR A 53 18.55 0.25 -28.66
N VAL A 54 17.50 0.72 -27.98
CA VAL A 54 16.45 0.01 -27.28
C VAL A 54 15.21 0.09 -28.17
N LEU A 55 14.60 -1.05 -28.45
CA LEU A 55 13.34 -1.08 -29.18
C LEU A 55 12.21 -1.17 -28.15
N SER A 56 11.26 -0.24 -28.17
CA SER A 56 10.16 -0.17 -27.22
C SER A 56 8.81 -0.12 -27.96
N TRP A 57 7.79 -0.73 -27.36
CA TRP A 57 6.43 -0.78 -27.89
C TRP A 57 5.44 -0.55 -26.75
N ARG A 58 4.32 0.10 -27.08
CA ARG A 58 3.15 0.23 -26.20
C ARG A 58 2.18 -0.90 -26.50
N LEU A 59 1.72 -1.62 -25.47
CA LEU A 59 0.84 -2.78 -25.58
C LEU A 59 -0.35 -2.64 -24.62
N ASP A 60 -1.44 -3.35 -24.92
CA ASP A 60 -2.68 -3.40 -24.12
C ASP A 60 -2.62 -4.55 -23.10
N ALA A 61 -2.78 -4.23 -21.81
CA ALA A 61 -2.64 -5.16 -20.67
C ALA A 61 -3.61 -6.33 -20.73
N ASP A 62 -4.86 -6.04 -21.09
CA ASP A 62 -5.97 -6.97 -20.94
C ASP A 62 -5.94 -8.09 -21.98
N LYS A 63 -4.95 -8.06 -22.88
CA LYS A 63 -4.82 -8.97 -24.03
C LYS A 63 -3.49 -9.72 -24.07
N TYR A 64 -2.68 -9.66 -23.01
CA TYR A 64 -1.31 -10.20 -23.00
C TYR A 64 -1.22 -11.67 -23.42
N GLU A 65 -2.07 -12.55 -22.87
CA GLU A 65 -2.05 -13.98 -23.17
C GLU A 65 -2.32 -14.32 -24.66
N ASN A 66 -2.90 -13.38 -25.42
CA ASN A 66 -3.31 -13.57 -26.82
C ASN A 66 -2.92 -12.40 -27.75
N HIS A 67 -1.86 -11.66 -27.46
CA HIS A 67 -1.53 -10.45 -28.24
C HIS A 67 -0.95 -10.80 -29.63
N GLU A 68 -1.79 -10.69 -30.67
CA GLU A 68 -1.41 -10.96 -32.07
C GLU A 68 -0.22 -10.11 -32.52
N GLU A 69 -0.12 -8.86 -32.05
CA GLU A 69 1.02 -7.99 -32.40
C GLU A 69 2.32 -8.39 -31.68
N LEU A 70 2.25 -8.90 -30.44
CA LEU A 70 3.44 -9.34 -29.70
C LEU A 70 4.01 -10.60 -30.37
N ASN A 71 3.12 -11.53 -30.72
CA ASN A 71 3.47 -12.73 -31.50
C ASN A 71 4.04 -12.37 -32.88
N LYS A 72 3.46 -11.37 -33.56
CA LYS A 72 3.97 -10.88 -34.85
C LYS A 72 5.34 -10.23 -34.72
N ILE A 73 5.59 -9.46 -33.67
CA ILE A 73 6.91 -8.89 -33.36
C ILE A 73 7.91 -10.03 -33.11
N ARG A 74 7.53 -11.01 -32.29
CA ARG A 74 8.32 -12.22 -31.98
C ARG A 74 8.72 -12.96 -33.25
N GLU A 75 7.76 -13.26 -34.12
CA GLU A 75 7.98 -13.98 -35.38
C GLU A 75 8.82 -13.18 -36.37
N THR A 76 8.50 -11.89 -36.55
CA THR A 76 9.22 -11.01 -37.49
C THR A 76 10.69 -10.83 -37.11
N ARG A 77 10.99 -10.88 -35.81
CA ARG A 77 12.33 -10.67 -35.27
C ARG A 77 13.07 -11.96 -34.94
N GLY A 78 12.41 -13.11 -35.05
CA GLY A 78 13.00 -14.43 -34.79
C GLY A 78 13.30 -14.70 -33.31
N TYR A 79 12.53 -14.09 -32.40
CA TYR A 79 12.68 -14.31 -30.96
C TYR A 79 12.17 -15.70 -30.58
N LEU A 80 12.99 -16.49 -29.87
CA LEU A 80 12.72 -17.90 -29.54
C LEU A 80 12.01 -18.09 -28.19
N TYR A 81 12.17 -17.14 -27.27
CA TYR A 81 11.63 -17.20 -25.92
C TYR A 81 10.95 -15.89 -25.55
N MET A 82 9.97 -15.98 -24.67
CA MET A 82 9.22 -14.86 -24.14
C MET A 82 9.08 -15.08 -22.64
N ASP A 83 9.40 -14.06 -21.86
CA ASP A 83 9.32 -14.10 -20.41
C ASP A 83 8.67 -12.79 -19.93
N SER A 84 7.81 -12.89 -18.91
CA SER A 84 7.13 -11.74 -18.30
C SER A 84 7.60 -11.56 -16.87
N ILE A 85 7.85 -10.32 -16.51
CA ILE A 85 8.09 -9.92 -15.13
C ILE A 85 6.92 -9.03 -14.72
N GLU A 86 6.12 -9.50 -13.78
CA GLU A 86 5.14 -8.65 -13.11
C GLU A 86 5.87 -7.78 -12.09
N VAL A 87 5.91 -6.48 -12.35
CA VAL A 87 6.43 -5.45 -11.45
C VAL A 87 5.26 -4.69 -10.86
N PHE A 88 4.88 -5.08 -9.65
CA PHE A 88 3.90 -4.33 -8.87
C PHE A 88 4.51 -3.01 -8.37
N PRO A 89 3.75 -1.90 -8.36
CA PRO A 89 4.23 -0.65 -7.79
C PRO A 89 4.46 -0.85 -6.29
N LYS A 90 5.73 -0.83 -5.90
CA LYS A 90 6.25 -0.56 -4.56
C LYS A 90 5.70 -1.44 -3.42
N ASN A 91 6.39 -2.55 -3.19
CA ASN A 91 6.92 -2.88 -1.87
C ASN A 91 7.92 -4.01 -2.07
N TYR A 92 9.22 -3.76 -1.93
CA TYR A 92 10.24 -4.67 -1.39
C TYR A 92 11.62 -4.08 -1.64
N GLY A 93 12.09 -3.23 -0.73
CA GLY A 93 13.45 -2.70 -0.77
C GLY A 93 14.54 -3.76 -0.61
N ILE A 94 14.25 -5.03 -0.34
CA ILE A 94 15.27 -6.09 -0.22
C ILE A 94 15.02 -7.24 -1.22
N ILE A 95 13.76 -7.60 -1.48
CA ILE A 95 13.41 -8.67 -2.43
C ILE A 95 13.49 -8.20 -3.89
N TYR A 96 13.27 -6.92 -4.19
CA TYR A 96 13.33 -6.40 -5.57
C TYR A 96 14.75 -6.49 -6.15
N GLU A 97 15.77 -6.05 -5.40
CA GLU A 97 17.16 -6.16 -5.81
C GLU A 97 17.61 -7.62 -5.88
N ASP A 98 17.31 -8.44 -4.88
CA ASP A 98 17.72 -9.86 -4.92
C ASP A 98 16.96 -10.65 -5.99
N MET A 99 15.68 -10.35 -6.28
CA MET A 99 14.95 -10.96 -7.40
C MET A 99 15.54 -10.51 -8.73
N ILE A 100 15.69 -9.21 -8.97
CA ILE A 100 16.21 -8.69 -10.24
C ILE A 100 17.66 -9.13 -10.45
N LYS A 101 18.48 -9.10 -9.40
CA LYS A 101 19.88 -9.51 -9.44
C LYS A 101 20.02 -11.01 -9.61
N LYS A 102 19.28 -11.84 -8.86
CA LYS A 102 19.25 -13.29 -9.04
C LYS A 102 18.69 -13.68 -10.41
N PHE A 103 17.67 -12.98 -10.88
CA PHE A 103 17.08 -13.17 -12.20
C PHE A 103 18.09 -12.86 -13.31
N PHE A 104 18.77 -11.71 -13.24
CA PHE A 104 19.84 -11.37 -14.17
C PHE A 104 21.06 -12.30 -14.02
N GLU A 105 21.43 -12.73 -12.81
CA GLU A 105 22.54 -13.68 -12.58
C GLU A 105 22.23 -15.10 -13.08
N GLU A 106 20.98 -15.54 -12.99
CA GLU A 106 20.51 -16.86 -13.45
C GLU A 106 20.19 -16.88 -14.95
N HIS A 107 19.77 -15.75 -15.54
CA HIS A 107 19.23 -15.70 -16.91
C HIS A 107 19.99 -14.80 -17.89
N LEU A 108 20.95 -13.94 -17.46
CA LEU A 108 21.99 -13.45 -18.38
C LEU A 108 23.04 -14.53 -18.60
N HIS A 109 22.75 -15.44 -19.52
CA HIS A 109 23.82 -16.14 -20.21
C HIS A 109 24.45 -15.16 -21.20
N ILE A 110 25.75 -14.92 -21.04
CA ILE A 110 26.57 -13.93 -21.76
C ILE A 110 26.51 -14.07 -23.30
N ASP A 111 25.92 -15.16 -23.82
CA ASP A 111 25.87 -15.48 -25.25
C ASP A 111 24.46 -15.54 -25.88
N GLU A 112 23.37 -15.22 -25.15
CA GLU A 112 22.01 -15.26 -25.71
C GLU A 112 21.23 -13.97 -25.41
N GLU A 113 20.63 -13.35 -26.44
CA GLU A 113 19.79 -12.15 -26.29
C GLU A 113 18.49 -12.49 -25.54
N VAL A 114 18.52 -12.41 -24.21
CA VAL A 114 17.32 -12.46 -23.37
C VAL A 114 16.79 -11.03 -23.17
N ARG A 115 15.49 -10.82 -23.38
CA ARG A 115 14.83 -9.50 -23.30
C ARG A 115 13.46 -9.65 -22.62
N TYR A 116 13.13 -8.74 -21.71
CA TYR A 116 12.03 -8.88 -20.75
C TYR A 116 10.88 -7.89 -21.02
N CYS A 117 9.63 -8.29 -20.75
CA CYS A 117 8.48 -7.37 -20.62
C CYS A 117 8.18 -7.13 -19.13
N LEU A 118 7.94 -5.87 -18.75
CA LEU A 118 7.55 -5.47 -17.39
C LEU A 118 6.03 -5.20 -17.41
N GLU A 119 5.25 -6.00 -16.71
CA GLU A 119 3.80 -5.81 -16.53
C GLU A 119 3.53 -5.26 -15.13
N GLY A 120 2.74 -4.20 -15.01
CA GLY A 120 2.27 -3.72 -13.71
C GLY A 120 0.91 -3.06 -13.89
N SER A 121 -0.15 -3.69 -13.39
CA SER A 121 -1.42 -2.98 -13.19
C SER A 121 -1.18 -1.95 -12.08
N GLY A 122 -1.37 -0.67 -12.40
CA GLY A 122 -0.95 0.47 -11.60
C GLY A 122 -1.74 0.74 -10.32
N THR A 123 -2.38 -0.26 -9.72
CA THR A 123 -3.19 -0.11 -8.51
C THR A 123 -2.70 -1.06 -7.42
N ASP A 124 -2.52 -0.53 -6.22
CA ASP A 124 -2.19 -1.34 -5.05
C ASP A 124 -3.38 -2.26 -4.74
N PRO A 125 -3.22 -3.59 -4.72
CA PRO A 125 -4.34 -4.50 -4.53
C PRO A 125 -5.07 -4.27 -3.20
N ARG A 126 -4.40 -3.66 -2.21
CA ARG A 126 -5.02 -3.27 -0.94
C ARG A 126 -6.13 -2.23 -1.12
N GLU A 127 -6.12 -1.43 -2.18
CA GLU A 127 -7.11 -0.37 -2.43
C GLU A 127 -8.53 -0.92 -2.63
N ASP A 128 -8.67 -2.17 -3.05
CA ASP A 128 -9.95 -2.89 -3.13
C ASP A 128 -10.66 -2.96 -1.78
N VAL A 129 -9.87 -3.08 -0.70
CA VAL A 129 -10.35 -3.35 0.66
C VAL A 129 -10.05 -2.24 1.65
N ILE A 130 -9.11 -1.33 1.34
CA ILE A 130 -8.69 -0.22 2.20
C ILE A 130 -8.53 1.05 1.34
N GLN A 131 -9.27 2.10 1.66
CA GLN A 131 -9.11 3.41 1.02
C GLN A 131 -8.98 4.49 2.09
N ALA A 132 -8.23 5.55 1.84
CA ALA A 132 -8.08 6.65 2.80
C ALA A 132 -8.20 8.03 2.15
N TRP A 133 -8.69 9.00 2.90
CA TRP A 133 -8.85 10.38 2.45
C TRP A 133 -8.88 11.37 3.62
N TYR A 134 -8.57 12.62 3.34
CA TYR A 134 -8.77 13.69 4.33
C TYR A 134 -10.24 14.04 4.49
N MET A 135 -10.63 14.28 5.75
CA MET A 135 -12.01 14.60 6.10
C MET A 135 -12.35 16.09 5.92
N ASP A 136 -13.60 16.36 5.59
CA ASP A 136 -14.21 17.69 5.81
C ASP A 136 -14.40 18.00 7.31
N ASP A 137 -14.77 19.25 7.61
CA ASP A 137 -14.99 19.72 8.98
C ASP A 137 -16.49 19.87 9.33
N ASN A 138 -17.39 19.23 8.58
CA ASN A 138 -18.83 19.33 8.87
C ASN A 138 -19.24 18.40 10.03
N ASP A 139 -20.39 18.70 10.65
CA ASP A 139 -20.93 17.98 11.80
C ASP A 139 -22.06 17.01 11.41
N GLU A 140 -22.07 16.55 10.15
CA GLU A 140 -23.02 15.54 9.69
C GLU A 140 -22.80 14.18 10.38
N ASP A 141 -23.64 13.20 10.06
CA ASP A 141 -23.55 11.86 10.63
C ASP A 141 -22.16 11.26 10.37
N GLN A 142 -21.41 11.00 11.46
CA GLN A 142 -20.04 10.47 11.45
C GLN A 142 -19.85 9.22 10.57
N ARG A 143 -20.92 8.48 10.27
CA ARG A 143 -20.94 7.26 9.44
C ARG A 143 -20.95 7.55 7.94
N LEU A 144 -21.10 8.82 7.53
CA LEU A 144 -20.98 9.24 6.13
C LEU A 144 -19.50 9.30 5.71
N PRO A 145 -19.15 9.36 4.42
CA PRO A 145 -17.76 9.41 4.02
C PRO A 145 -16.99 10.67 4.46
N HIS A 146 -17.64 11.82 4.63
CA HIS A 146 -16.99 13.10 4.98
C HIS A 146 -15.82 13.48 4.05
N HIS A 147 -16.01 13.35 2.73
CA HIS A 147 -14.98 13.80 1.78
C HIS A 147 -14.88 15.32 1.77
N ARG A 148 -13.66 15.85 1.72
CA ARG A 148 -13.42 17.24 1.28
C ARG A 148 -13.92 17.45 -0.15
N GLU A 149 -14.14 18.72 -0.49
CA GLU A 149 -14.44 19.15 -1.85
C GLU A 149 -13.36 20.13 -2.35
N PRO A 150 -12.51 19.74 -3.32
CA PRO A 150 -12.49 18.44 -4.02
C PRO A 150 -12.01 17.28 -3.13
N LYS A 151 -12.33 16.04 -3.52
CA LYS A 151 -11.87 14.83 -2.82
C LYS A 151 -10.35 14.79 -2.75
N GLU A 152 -9.83 14.49 -1.57
CA GLU A 152 -8.39 14.43 -1.30
C GLU A 152 -8.04 13.05 -0.73
N PHE A 153 -7.73 12.10 -1.62
CA PHE A 153 -7.33 10.75 -1.23
C PHE A 153 -5.91 10.72 -0.64
N VAL A 154 -5.67 9.76 0.25
CA VAL A 154 -4.39 9.51 0.91
C VAL A 154 -3.93 8.11 0.49
N SER A 155 -2.71 8.03 -0.06
CA SER A 155 -2.10 6.76 -0.43
C SER A 155 -1.77 5.91 0.81
N LEU A 156 -1.72 4.59 0.63
CA LEU A 156 -1.35 3.67 1.71
C LEU A 156 0.11 3.85 2.15
N ASP A 157 0.99 4.32 1.28
CA ASP A 157 2.37 4.70 1.63
C ASP A 157 2.40 5.87 2.64
N LYS A 158 1.55 6.87 2.45
CA LYS A 158 1.44 8.00 3.38
C LYS A 158 0.83 7.59 4.73
N LEU A 159 -0.03 6.56 4.75
CA LEU A 159 -0.45 5.94 6.02
C LEU A 159 0.72 5.20 6.69
N ALA A 160 1.56 4.50 5.92
CA ALA A 160 2.73 3.80 6.45
C ALA A 160 3.77 4.77 7.04
N GLU A 161 3.91 5.98 6.50
CA GLU A 161 4.70 7.07 7.10
C GLU A 161 4.20 7.47 8.50
N LEU A 162 2.92 7.28 8.79
CA LEU A 162 2.32 7.48 10.11
C LEU A 162 2.42 6.23 11.00
N GLY A 163 3.10 5.18 10.54
CA GLY A 163 3.21 3.88 11.19
C GLY A 163 1.99 2.97 11.03
N VAL A 164 0.99 3.37 10.25
CA VAL A 164 -0.21 2.56 9.98
C VAL A 164 0.11 1.52 8.93
N LEU A 165 0.05 0.25 9.30
CA LEU A 165 0.32 -0.87 8.39
C LEU A 165 -0.98 -1.48 7.88
N SER A 166 -0.96 -1.99 6.66
CA SER A 166 -2.14 -2.53 6.00
C SER A 166 -1.85 -3.69 5.06
N TRP A 167 -2.77 -4.66 5.05
CA TRP A 167 -2.73 -5.84 4.19
C TRP A 167 -4.10 -6.14 3.58
N ARG A 168 -4.09 -6.79 2.42
CA ARG A 168 -5.24 -7.48 1.84
C ARG A 168 -5.06 -8.98 2.05
N LEU A 169 -6.07 -9.62 2.63
CA LEU A 169 -6.07 -11.03 3.00
C LEU A 169 -7.35 -11.73 2.53
N ASP A 170 -7.35 -13.06 2.55
CA ASP A 170 -8.53 -13.86 2.21
C ASP A 170 -9.43 -14.02 3.44
N ALA A 171 -10.43 -13.14 3.53
CA ALA A 171 -11.38 -13.15 4.65
C ALA A 171 -12.36 -14.33 4.61
N ASP A 172 -12.49 -15.04 3.49
CA ASP A 172 -13.33 -16.24 3.40
C ASP A 172 -12.59 -17.48 3.94
N ASN A 173 -11.26 -17.47 3.90
CA ASN A 173 -10.41 -18.60 4.33
C ASN A 173 -9.41 -18.21 5.43
N TYR A 174 -9.74 -17.25 6.31
CA TYR A 174 -8.83 -16.73 7.34
C TYR A 174 -8.24 -17.81 8.28
N GLU A 175 -8.89 -18.96 8.44
CA GLU A 175 -8.39 -20.06 9.30
C GLU A 175 -7.18 -20.77 8.70
N THR A 176 -7.05 -20.74 7.38
CA THR A 176 -6.01 -21.43 6.60
C THR A 176 -5.18 -20.47 5.74
N ASP A 177 -5.34 -19.17 5.93
CA ASP A 177 -4.60 -18.15 5.21
C ASP A 177 -3.14 -18.13 5.70
N GLU A 178 -2.22 -18.60 4.85
CA GLU A 178 -0.78 -18.65 5.18
C GLU A 178 -0.17 -17.25 5.32
N GLU A 179 -0.71 -16.23 4.65
CA GLU A 179 -0.22 -14.86 4.79
C GLU A 179 -0.60 -14.29 6.15
N LEU A 180 -1.84 -14.52 6.60
CA LEU A 180 -2.26 -14.17 7.96
C LEU A 180 -1.39 -14.87 9.01
N LYS A 181 -1.11 -16.17 8.80
CA LYS A 181 -0.24 -16.94 9.70
C LYS A 181 1.17 -16.35 9.75
N LYS A 182 1.76 -16.03 8.60
CA LYS A 182 3.07 -15.39 8.52
C LYS A 182 3.09 -14.06 9.27
N ILE A 183 2.13 -13.16 8.99
CA ILE A 183 2.01 -11.85 9.68
C ILE A 183 1.95 -12.04 11.21
N ARG A 184 1.24 -13.06 11.69
CA ARG A 184 1.14 -13.35 13.12
C ARG A 184 2.43 -13.87 13.72
N GLU A 185 3.15 -14.73 13.01
CA GLU A 185 4.44 -15.28 13.45
C GLU A 185 5.50 -14.17 13.51
N ASP A 186 5.64 -13.43 12.42
CA ASP A 186 6.50 -12.27 12.23
C ASP A 186 6.29 -11.24 13.36
N ARG A 187 5.03 -10.84 13.59
CA ARG A 187 4.69 -9.79 14.56
C ARG A 187 4.37 -10.29 15.98
N GLY A 188 4.48 -11.59 16.23
CA GLY A 188 4.22 -12.18 17.55
C GLY A 188 2.77 -12.10 18.05
N TYR A 189 1.80 -12.04 17.13
CA TYR A 189 0.36 -11.96 17.46
C TYR A 189 -0.18 -13.30 17.97
N SER A 190 -0.05 -13.50 19.28
CA SER A 190 -0.39 -14.74 19.97
C SER A 190 -1.86 -14.82 20.43
N TYR A 191 -2.56 -13.69 20.56
CA TYR A 191 -3.97 -13.64 20.94
C TYR A 191 -4.88 -13.29 19.77
N ILE A 192 -6.04 -13.96 19.68
CA ILE A 192 -7.09 -13.68 18.71
C ILE A 192 -8.46 -13.78 19.39
N ASP A 193 -9.35 -12.84 19.07
CA ASP A 193 -10.79 -13.03 19.21
C ASP A 193 -11.58 -12.34 18.09
N PHE A 194 -12.91 -12.39 18.16
CA PHE A 194 -13.80 -11.74 17.21
C PHE A 194 -14.72 -10.75 17.90
N CYS A 195 -14.87 -9.58 17.28
CA CYS A 195 -15.83 -8.55 17.69
C CYS A 195 -16.80 -8.27 16.54
N GLU A 196 -18.08 -8.52 16.76
CA GLU A 196 -19.16 -8.13 15.85
C GLU A 196 -19.81 -6.84 16.38
N VAL A 197 -19.69 -5.77 15.59
CA VAL A 197 -20.21 -4.45 15.92
C VAL A 197 -21.45 -4.20 15.07
N CYS A 198 -22.62 -4.41 15.66
CA CYS A 198 -23.91 -3.92 15.18
C CYS A 198 -24.90 -3.82 16.35
N PRO A 199 -26.01 -3.05 16.18
CA PRO A 199 -26.97 -2.80 17.25
C PRO A 199 -27.49 -4.07 17.93
N GLU A 200 -27.70 -5.15 17.17
CA GLU A 200 -28.32 -6.38 17.65
C GLU A 200 -27.33 -7.33 18.36
N LYS A 201 -26.03 -7.23 18.04
CA LYS A 201 -25.04 -8.23 18.45
C LYS A 201 -24.04 -7.72 19.48
N LEU A 202 -23.79 -6.41 19.53
CA LEU A 202 -22.81 -5.84 20.44
C LEU A 202 -23.45 -5.48 21.79
N PRO A 203 -23.06 -6.11 22.92
CA PRO A 203 -23.56 -5.71 24.23
C PRO A 203 -23.14 -4.28 24.57
N ASN A 204 -24.06 -3.48 25.13
CA ASN A 204 -23.90 -2.05 25.40
C ASN A 204 -23.51 -1.25 24.15
N TYR A 205 -24.09 -1.60 22.98
CA TYR A 205 -23.80 -1.00 21.69
C TYR A 205 -23.68 0.53 21.74
N GLU A 206 -24.71 1.23 22.22
CA GLU A 206 -24.77 2.71 22.25
C GLU A 206 -23.64 3.36 23.07
N GLU A 207 -23.19 2.70 24.14
CA GLU A 207 -22.07 3.18 24.95
C GLU A 207 -20.74 2.87 24.24
N LYS A 208 -20.60 1.66 23.71
CA LYS A 208 -19.37 1.22 23.03
C LYS A 208 -19.09 2.02 21.77
N ILE A 209 -20.07 2.28 20.91
CA ILE A 209 -19.85 3.08 19.69
C ILE A 209 -19.42 4.51 20.02
N LYS A 210 -19.91 5.09 21.13
CA LYS A 210 -19.48 6.41 21.59
C LYS A 210 -18.03 6.37 22.05
N ASN A 211 -17.67 5.37 22.85
CA ASN A 211 -16.29 5.20 23.32
C ASN A 211 -15.32 4.92 22.17
N PHE A 212 -15.73 4.14 21.17
CA PHE A 212 -14.92 3.88 19.98
C PHE A 212 -14.68 5.14 19.16
N PHE A 213 -15.66 6.04 19.09
CA PHE A 213 -15.57 7.27 18.29
C PHE A 213 -14.94 8.46 19.02
N GLU A 214 -14.85 8.42 20.35
CA GLU A 214 -14.08 9.40 21.10
C GLU A 214 -12.60 9.29 20.72
N GLU A 215 -11.94 10.41 20.41
CA GLU A 215 -10.52 10.39 20.01
C GLU A 215 -9.65 9.86 21.17
N HIS A 216 -8.92 8.78 20.93
CA HIS A 216 -8.12 8.10 21.94
C HIS A 216 -6.82 7.52 21.37
N LEU A 217 -5.98 7.00 22.26
CA LEU A 217 -4.82 6.20 21.92
C LEU A 217 -4.74 4.94 22.79
N HIS A 218 -3.92 3.99 22.36
CA HIS A 218 -3.55 2.80 23.12
C HIS A 218 -2.03 2.76 23.37
N THR A 219 -1.62 2.09 24.44
CA THR A 219 -0.20 1.84 24.77
C THR A 219 0.41 0.70 23.96
N ASP A 220 -0.43 -0.03 23.25
CA ASP A 220 -0.12 -1.20 22.43
C ASP A 220 -0.74 -0.99 21.05
N GLU A 221 -0.37 -1.81 20.08
CA GLU A 221 -0.94 -1.75 18.74
C GLU A 221 -2.44 -2.09 18.74
N GLU A 222 -3.22 -1.36 17.95
CA GLU A 222 -4.60 -1.72 17.64
C GLU A 222 -4.65 -2.44 16.30
N ILE A 223 -4.77 -3.77 16.37
CA ILE A 223 -4.81 -4.64 15.18
C ILE A 223 -6.24 -5.09 14.88
N ARG A 224 -6.72 -4.85 13.66
CA ARG A 224 -8.06 -5.20 13.22
C ARG A 224 -8.02 -5.80 11.82
N TYR A 225 -8.56 -7.00 11.69
CA TYR A 225 -8.79 -7.66 10.40
C TYR A 225 -10.29 -7.81 10.14
N ALA A 226 -10.81 -7.08 9.16
CA ALA A 226 -12.22 -7.12 8.81
C ALA A 226 -12.55 -8.42 8.05
N VAL A 227 -13.22 -9.35 8.72
CA VAL A 227 -13.65 -10.62 8.09
C VAL A 227 -15.07 -10.55 7.52
N ALA A 228 -15.86 -9.53 7.90
CA ALA A 228 -17.11 -9.17 7.23
C ALA A 228 -17.47 -7.70 7.49
N GLY A 229 -18.27 -7.10 6.61
CA GLY A 229 -18.72 -5.70 6.75
C GLY A 229 -17.59 -4.69 6.55
N SER A 230 -17.75 -3.51 7.12
CA SER A 230 -16.82 -2.39 6.94
C SER A 230 -16.99 -1.28 7.99
N GLY A 231 -15.97 -0.44 8.12
CA GLY A 231 -15.96 0.70 9.04
C GLY A 231 -14.82 1.66 8.78
N TYR A 232 -14.86 2.81 9.45
CA TYR A 232 -13.86 3.86 9.35
C TYR A 232 -12.98 3.88 10.59
N PHE A 233 -11.66 3.89 10.36
CA PHE A 233 -10.64 4.22 11.34
C PHE A 233 -10.10 5.60 10.98
N ASP A 234 -10.45 6.61 11.77
CA ASP A 234 -9.90 7.95 11.57
C ASP A 234 -8.60 8.07 12.37
N VAL A 235 -7.54 8.57 11.73
CA VAL A 235 -6.22 8.78 12.34
C VAL A 235 -5.76 10.23 12.16
N ARG A 236 -4.97 10.75 13.10
CA ARG A 236 -4.33 12.06 12.95
C ARG A 236 -3.08 11.97 12.08
N ASP A 237 -2.94 12.89 11.12
CA ASP A 237 -1.67 13.12 10.45
C ASP A 237 -0.72 13.99 11.31
N VAL A 238 0.49 14.23 10.80
CA VAL A 238 1.52 15.04 11.48
C VAL A 238 1.09 16.51 11.71
N ASN A 239 0.10 17.00 10.97
CA ASN A 239 -0.45 18.35 11.08
C ASN A 239 -1.76 18.37 11.88
N GLU A 240 -2.05 17.30 12.62
CA GLU A 240 -3.27 17.15 13.43
C GLU A 240 -4.56 17.16 12.59
N SER A 241 -4.49 16.87 11.28
CA SER A 241 -5.67 16.70 10.42
C SER A 241 -6.19 15.27 10.47
N TRP A 242 -7.51 15.10 10.33
CA TRP A 242 -8.12 13.78 10.26
C TRP A 242 -7.98 13.15 8.87
N ILE A 243 -7.42 11.95 8.83
CA ILE A 243 -7.48 11.03 7.70
C ILE A 243 -8.46 9.92 8.06
N ARG A 244 -9.49 9.73 7.23
CA ARG A 244 -10.43 8.62 7.34
C ARG A 244 -9.90 7.43 6.56
N VAL A 245 -9.77 6.28 7.22
CA VAL A 245 -9.36 5.01 6.60
C VAL A 245 -10.56 4.06 6.58
N TRP A 246 -11.10 3.80 5.39
CA TRP A 246 -12.21 2.87 5.19
C TRP A 246 -11.70 1.45 5.00
N VAL A 247 -11.98 0.61 5.99
CA VAL A 247 -11.56 -0.80 6.00
C VAL A 247 -12.78 -1.67 5.73
N LYS A 248 -12.70 -2.46 4.66
CA LYS A 248 -13.74 -3.40 4.20
C LYS A 248 -13.27 -4.84 4.43
N LYS A 249 -14.19 -5.79 4.27
CA LYS A 249 -13.88 -7.24 4.29
C LYS A 249 -12.61 -7.55 3.47
N GLY A 250 -11.67 -8.27 4.08
CA GLY A 250 -10.37 -8.60 3.49
C GLY A 250 -9.27 -7.59 3.85
N GLY A 251 -9.61 -6.42 4.37
CA GLY A 251 -8.66 -5.43 4.85
C GLY A 251 -8.22 -5.72 6.28
N MET A 252 -6.90 -5.79 6.49
CA MET A 252 -6.27 -5.78 7.81
C MET A 252 -5.53 -4.47 7.99
N ILE A 253 -5.72 -3.83 9.16
CA ILE A 253 -5.06 -2.59 9.55
C ILE A 253 -4.41 -2.77 10.93
N VAL A 254 -3.24 -2.14 11.10
CA VAL A 254 -2.53 -2.03 12.38
C VAL A 254 -2.30 -0.55 12.64
N LEU A 255 -2.87 -0.05 13.73
CA LEU A 255 -2.59 1.29 14.24
C LEU A 255 -1.47 1.18 15.28
N PRO A 256 -0.37 1.94 15.14
CA PRO A 256 0.76 1.85 16.05
C PRO A 256 0.39 2.38 17.45
N ALA A 257 1.05 1.86 18.48
CA ALA A 257 0.92 2.40 19.83
C ALA A 257 1.18 3.92 19.84
N GLY A 258 0.37 4.67 20.58
CA GLY A 258 0.52 6.12 20.71
C GLY A 258 -0.07 6.99 19.60
N ILE A 259 -0.62 6.41 18.51
CA ILE A 259 -1.36 7.20 17.51
C ILE A 259 -2.74 7.61 18.06
N TYR A 260 -3.12 8.87 17.86
CA TYR A 260 -4.50 9.29 18.10
C TYR A 260 -5.39 8.82 16.97
N HIS A 261 -6.44 8.10 17.33
CA HIS A 261 -7.40 7.53 16.39
C HIS A 261 -8.80 7.43 17.01
N ARG A 262 -9.76 7.07 16.17
CA ARG A 262 -11.12 6.72 16.56
C ARG A 262 -11.74 5.77 15.53
N PHE A 263 -12.77 5.06 15.92
CA PHE A 263 -13.50 4.14 15.07
C PHE A 263 -14.99 4.50 14.99
N THR A 264 -15.57 4.39 13.80
CA THR A 264 -17.01 4.39 13.59
C THR A 264 -17.40 3.37 12.52
N LEU A 265 -18.61 2.84 12.63
CA LEU A 265 -19.22 2.14 11.50
C LEU A 265 -19.40 3.11 10.31
N ASP A 266 -19.48 2.57 9.11
CA ASP A 266 -20.02 3.29 7.96
C ASP A 266 -21.55 3.14 7.90
N SER A 267 -22.18 3.62 6.83
CA SER A 267 -23.63 3.55 6.61
C SER A 267 -24.21 2.13 6.57
N SER A 268 -23.40 1.09 6.37
CA SER A 268 -23.85 -0.31 6.44
C SER A 268 -24.16 -0.78 7.86
N ASN A 269 -23.65 -0.07 8.88
CA ASN A 269 -23.86 -0.36 10.30
C ASN A 269 -23.43 -1.77 10.74
N TYR A 270 -22.45 -2.36 10.07
CA TYR A 270 -21.98 -3.70 10.42
C TYR A 270 -20.51 -3.89 10.09
N ILE A 271 -19.74 -4.35 11.08
CA ILE A 271 -18.42 -4.97 10.87
C ILE A 271 -18.28 -6.18 11.78
N LYS A 272 -17.61 -7.23 11.28
CA LYS A 272 -17.03 -8.31 12.07
C LYS A 272 -15.52 -8.22 11.91
N ALA A 273 -14.83 -7.89 13.00
CA ALA A 273 -13.39 -7.79 13.03
C ALA A 273 -12.80 -8.94 13.84
N MET A 274 -11.80 -9.62 13.28
CA MET A 274 -10.82 -10.37 14.06
C MET A 274 -9.89 -9.36 14.72
N ARG A 275 -9.73 -9.46 16.04
CA ARG A 275 -8.80 -8.61 16.80
C ARG A 275 -7.60 -9.47 17.18
N LEU A 276 -6.40 -8.94 16.96
CA LEU A 276 -5.14 -9.62 17.25
C LEU A 276 -4.35 -8.83 18.28
N PHE A 277 -3.59 -9.51 19.14
CA PHE A 277 -2.75 -8.89 20.17
C PHE A 277 -1.44 -9.67 20.38
N VAL A 278 -0.41 -8.95 20.82
CA VAL A 278 0.79 -9.55 21.40
C VAL A 278 0.51 -9.85 22.88
N GLY A 279 0.43 -11.13 23.23
CA GLY A 279 0.13 -11.54 24.60
C GLY A 279 -1.31 -11.28 25.01
N ASP A 280 -1.55 -11.14 26.33
CA ASP A 280 -2.90 -10.88 26.85
C ASP A 280 -3.34 -9.44 26.52
N PRO A 281 -4.55 -9.25 25.98
CA PRO A 281 -4.93 -7.95 25.43
C PRO A 281 -5.27 -6.93 26.52
N ILE A 282 -4.76 -5.70 26.34
CA ILE A 282 -5.13 -4.53 27.13
C ILE A 282 -5.90 -3.57 26.22
N TRP A 283 -7.21 -3.50 26.41
CA TRP A 283 -8.12 -2.71 25.57
C TRP A 283 -8.31 -1.27 26.03
N THR A 284 -7.57 -0.81 27.04
CA THR A 284 -7.84 0.47 27.70
C THR A 284 -7.58 1.64 26.75
N PRO A 285 -8.61 2.43 26.39
CA PRO A 285 -8.41 3.66 25.62
C PRO A 285 -7.99 4.79 26.56
N TYR A 286 -7.10 5.66 26.08
CA TYR A 286 -6.75 6.92 26.73
C TYR A 286 -7.25 8.08 25.87
N ASN A 287 -8.44 8.58 26.20
CA ASN A 287 -9.10 9.66 25.45
C ASN A 287 -8.26 10.94 25.49
N ARG A 288 -8.04 11.58 24.35
CA ARG A 288 -7.19 12.78 24.26
C ARG A 288 -7.65 13.88 25.25
N PRO A 289 -6.74 14.56 25.99
CA PRO A 289 -5.28 14.55 25.88
C PRO A 289 -4.57 13.55 26.81
N HIS A 290 -3.60 12.79 26.27
CA HIS A 290 -2.70 11.91 27.03
C HIS A 290 -1.25 11.93 26.49
N ASP A 291 -0.75 13.12 26.10
CA ASP A 291 0.58 13.29 25.48
C ASP A 291 1.78 12.96 26.38
N HIS A 292 1.53 12.75 27.68
CA HIS A 292 2.54 12.38 28.66
C HIS A 292 2.83 10.86 28.70
N LEU A 293 2.03 10.04 28.02
CA LEU A 293 2.24 8.59 28.00
C LEU A 293 3.50 8.23 27.20
N PRO A 294 4.35 7.29 27.68
CA PRO A 294 5.58 6.90 26.98
C PRO A 294 5.33 6.45 25.54
N ALA A 295 4.29 5.66 25.29
CA ALA A 295 3.93 5.22 23.94
C ALA A 295 3.64 6.38 22.99
N ARG A 296 3.01 7.46 23.48
CA ARG A 296 2.75 8.67 22.67
C ARG A 296 4.04 9.43 22.37
N GLN A 297 4.94 9.54 23.35
CA GLN A 297 6.23 10.20 23.17
C GLN A 297 7.09 9.44 22.13
N GLU A 298 7.15 8.11 22.24
CA GLU A 298 7.85 7.25 21.28
C GLU A 298 7.24 7.34 19.87
N TYR A 299 5.90 7.34 19.75
CA TYR A 299 5.22 7.56 18.48
C TYR A 299 5.61 8.90 17.84
N VAL A 300 5.58 9.98 18.61
CA VAL A 300 5.92 11.32 18.14
C VAL A 300 7.39 11.40 17.71
N GLU A 301 8.30 10.82 18.48
CA GLU A 301 9.73 10.75 18.12
C GLU A 301 9.96 9.94 16.84
N THR A 302 9.22 8.85 16.65
CA THR A 302 9.42 7.90 15.54
C THR A 302 8.78 8.36 14.23
N PHE A 303 7.55 8.90 14.27
CA PHE A 303 6.74 9.14 13.08
C PHE A 303 6.39 10.61 12.83
N VAL A 304 6.49 11.49 13.84
CA VAL A 304 6.10 12.91 13.71
C VAL A 304 7.32 13.83 13.62
N ASN A 305 8.33 13.60 14.45
CA ASN A 305 9.55 14.42 14.53
C ASN A 305 10.69 13.89 13.67
N ALA A 306 10.51 12.78 12.97
CA ALA A 306 11.53 12.24 12.07
C ALA A 306 11.68 13.18 10.87
N ASP A 307 12.59 14.16 10.98
CA ASP A 307 13.01 15.06 9.90
C ASP A 307 13.37 14.24 8.65
N GLY A 308 12.48 14.17 7.64
CA GLY A 308 12.76 13.93 6.21
C GLY A 308 13.72 12.79 5.80
N ALA A 309 14.13 11.91 6.70
CA ALA A 309 15.11 10.87 6.47
C ALA A 309 14.40 9.53 6.65
N GLY A 310 13.98 8.97 5.51
CA GLY A 310 13.27 7.71 5.42
C GLY A 310 13.87 6.64 6.32
N ARG A 311 13.15 6.32 7.39
CA ARG A 311 13.18 4.98 7.96
C ARG A 311 12.01 4.26 7.33
N ALA A 312 12.30 3.51 6.28
CA ALA A 312 11.44 2.38 5.91
C ALA A 312 11.32 1.52 7.16
N VAL A 313 10.16 1.56 7.82
CA VAL A 313 9.77 0.51 8.75
C VAL A 313 9.77 -0.78 7.94
N ASN A 314 10.75 -1.63 8.20
CA ASN A 314 10.82 -2.94 7.57
C ASN A 314 9.54 -3.70 7.95
N ALA A 315 8.66 -3.90 6.96
CA ALA A 315 7.60 -4.90 7.01
C ALA A 315 8.19 -6.32 6.85
N ALA A 316 9.27 -6.60 7.57
CA ALA A 316 9.96 -7.88 7.63
C ALA A 316 10.64 -7.99 8.99
N ALA A 317 9.91 -8.53 9.95
CA ALA A 317 10.43 -9.18 11.14
C ALA A 317 9.39 -10.19 11.57
#